data_AF-A0A7S4WAJ7-F1
#
_entry.id   AF-A0A7S4WAJ7-F1
#
_cell.length_a   1.000
_cell.length_b   1.000
_cell.length_c   1.000
_cell.angle_alpha   90.00
_cell.angle_beta   90.00
_cell.angle_gamma   90.00
#
_symmetry.space_group_name_H-M   'P 1'
#
loop_
_entity.id
_entity.type
_entity.pdbx_description
1 polymer ?
#
loop_
_entity_poly.entity_id
_entity_poly.type
_entity_poly.pdbx_seq_one_letter_code
_entity_poly.pdbx_strand_id
1 'polypeptide(L)'
;GFTPSEASLRCTTGQLSPQTFVCKASPCRAPRGVANVSANGSCHEGALVSSGTICTPQCWLGYTASEVSLSCSHSMLSPETFECRGDPCSAPAGVRHAHPDGACLEGYVINSSEWCTVACEAGYEALDCMHPDVCLRRCPQRHVECGLLHFCA
;
A
#
# COMPACT_ATOMS: atom_id res chain seq x y z
N GLY A 1 22.54 9.25 15.76
CA GLY A 1 23.22 8.93 17.02
C GLY A 1 24.31 7.90 16.80
N PHE A 2 25.13 7.73 17.84
CA PHE A 2 26.11 6.64 17.97
C PHE A 2 25.81 5.88 19.26
N THR A 3 25.96 4.56 19.24
CA THR A 3 25.77 3.69 20.40
C THR A 3 27.11 3.03 20.75
N PRO A 4 27.57 3.06 22.01
CA PRO A 4 28.79 2.38 22.38
C PRO A 4 28.60 0.86 22.34
N SER A 5 29.67 0.12 22.05
CA SER A 5 29.68 -1.34 22.17
C SER A 5 29.49 -1.80 23.63
N GLU A 6 29.93 -0.97 24.57
CA GLU A 6 29.85 -1.21 26.02
C GLU A 6 29.15 -0.02 26.68
N ALA A 7 28.02 -0.26 27.33
CA ALA A 7 27.25 0.81 27.97
C ALA A 7 27.91 1.38 29.23
N SER A 8 28.78 0.59 29.86
CA SER A 8 29.46 0.96 31.09
C SER A 8 30.75 0.17 31.26
N LEU A 9 31.78 0.81 31.82
CA LEU A 9 33.05 0.18 32.17
C LEU A 9 33.17 0.12 33.69
N ARG A 10 33.65 -1.01 34.23
CA ARG A 10 33.88 -1.15 35.67
C ARG A 10 35.31 -0.76 36.00
N CYS A 11 35.51 0.21 36.90
CA CYS A 11 36.83 0.51 37.44
C CYS A 11 37.11 -0.37 38.65
N THR A 12 38.18 -1.16 38.59
CA THR A 12 38.70 -1.95 39.72
C THR A 12 40.21 -1.75 39.79
N THR A 13 40.71 -1.30 40.95
CA THR A 13 42.15 -1.12 41.22
C THR A 13 42.90 -0.36 40.11
N GLY A 14 42.32 0.75 39.63
CA GLY A 14 42.93 1.60 38.59
C GLY A 14 42.82 1.10 37.15
N GLN A 15 42.14 -0.04 36.91
CA GLN A 15 41.87 -0.56 35.57
C GLN A 15 40.38 -0.55 35.25
N LEU A 16 40.04 -0.10 34.04
CA LEU A 16 38.70 -0.23 33.49
C LEU A 16 38.54 -1.59 32.81
N SER A 17 37.46 -2.30 33.12
CA SER A 17 37.08 -3.54 32.46
C SER A 17 35.69 -3.41 31.83
N PRO A 18 35.56 -3.60 30.51
CA PRO A 18 36.64 -3.82 29.53
C PRO A 18 37.57 -2.59 29.37
N GLN A 19 38.76 -2.80 28.79
CA GLN A 19 39.76 -1.72 28.64
C GLN A 19 39.45 -0.74 27.50
N THR A 20 38.61 -1.15 26.54
CA THR A 20 38.25 -0.34 25.37
C THR A 20 36.78 -0.54 25.00
N PHE A 21 36.25 0.37 24.19
CA PHE A 21 34.93 0.28 23.57
C PHE A 21 34.94 1.00 22.22
N VAL A 22 33.95 0.73 21.37
CA VAL A 22 33.79 1.40 20.07
C VAL A 22 32.41 2.05 20.00
N CYS A 23 32.37 3.33 19.61
CA CYS A 23 31.12 3.99 19.26
C CYS A 23 30.74 3.64 17.82
N LYS A 24 29.67 2.84 17.65
CA LYS A 24 29.15 2.48 16.33
C LYS A 24 27.99 3.40 15.97
N ALA A 25 27.80 3.67 14.69
CA ALA A 25 26.62 4.40 14.24
C ALA A 25 25.37 3.61 14.63
N SER A 26 24.45 4.26 15.33
CA SER A 26 23.26 3.62 15.87
C SER A 26 22.33 3.15 14.74
N PRO A 27 21.68 1.98 14.87
CA PRO A 27 20.69 1.55 13.90
C PRO A 27 19.48 2.49 13.90
N CYS A 28 18.76 2.54 12.78
CA CYS A 28 17.48 3.22 12.67
C CYS A 28 16.34 2.29 13.08
N ARG A 29 15.29 2.85 13.65
CA ARG A 29 14.05 2.11 13.89
C ARG A 29 13.20 2.16 12.64
N ALA A 30 12.64 1.04 12.23
CA ALA A 30 11.67 1.00 11.14
C ALA A 30 10.47 1.91 11.46
N PRO A 31 9.86 2.58 10.45
CA PRO A 31 8.73 3.47 10.67
C PRO A 31 7.58 2.76 11.38
N ARG A 32 6.93 3.45 12.31
CA ARG A 32 5.79 2.93 13.08
C ARG A 32 4.53 3.71 12.73
N GLY A 33 3.37 3.07 12.84
CA GLY A 33 2.08 3.73 12.60
C GLY A 33 1.75 3.95 11.12
N VAL A 34 2.51 3.37 10.20
CA VAL A 34 2.15 3.35 8.77
C VAL A 34 1.01 2.38 8.58
N ALA A 35 -0.10 2.83 7.99
CA ALA A 35 -1.26 2.00 7.68
C ALA A 35 -0.96 1.02 6.54
N ASN A 36 -1.67 -0.10 6.49
CA ASN A 36 -1.58 -1.10 5.41
C ASN A 36 -0.17 -1.66 5.16
N VAL A 37 0.67 -1.69 6.19
CA VAL A 37 1.98 -2.38 6.14
C VAL A 37 1.81 -3.89 6.22
N SER A 38 2.83 -4.61 5.75
CA SER A 38 2.91 -6.06 5.89
C SER A 38 2.83 -6.51 7.35
N ALA A 39 2.27 -7.70 7.61
CA ALA A 39 2.27 -8.32 8.93
C ALA A 39 3.68 -8.57 9.48
N ASN A 40 4.69 -8.64 8.60
CA ASN A 40 6.10 -8.81 8.97
C ASN A 40 6.77 -7.49 9.39
N GLY A 41 6.06 -6.36 9.33
CA GLY A 41 6.57 -5.03 9.66
C GLY A 41 6.72 -4.11 8.45
N SER A 42 7.23 -2.90 8.71
CA SER A 42 7.32 -1.82 7.71
C SER A 42 8.59 -1.86 6.85
N CYS A 43 9.69 -2.46 7.32
CA CYS A 43 10.93 -2.64 6.57
C CYS A 43 11.23 -4.15 6.39
N HIS A 44 11.75 -4.56 5.23
CA HIS A 44 12.20 -5.93 4.98
C HIS A 44 13.34 -6.39 5.90
N GLU A 45 14.18 -5.45 6.29
CA GLU A 45 15.35 -5.64 7.16
C GLU A 45 14.95 -5.83 8.63
N GLY A 46 13.66 -5.68 8.94
CA GLY A 46 13.10 -5.84 10.28
C GLY A 46 12.96 -4.52 11.04
N ALA A 47 12.69 -4.61 12.35
CA ALA A 47 12.38 -3.44 13.17
C ALA A 47 13.57 -2.50 13.44
N LEU A 48 14.80 -2.99 13.26
CA LEU A 48 16.04 -2.24 13.43
C LEU A 48 16.89 -2.37 12.16
N VAL A 49 17.10 -1.26 11.48
CA VAL A 49 17.85 -1.17 10.23
C VAL A 49 19.26 -0.70 10.57
N SER A 50 20.27 -1.39 10.06
CA SER A 50 21.66 -1.04 10.36
C SER A 50 22.03 0.32 9.77
N SER A 51 22.83 1.12 10.47
CA SER A 51 23.29 2.39 9.92
C SER A 51 24.15 2.14 8.68
N GLY A 52 23.93 2.93 7.62
CA GLY A 52 24.56 2.76 6.32
C GLY A 52 23.84 1.77 5.40
N THR A 53 22.74 1.15 5.85
CA THR A 53 21.90 0.29 5.01
C THR A 53 20.57 0.95 4.67
N ILE A 54 19.74 0.23 3.93
CA ILE A 54 18.44 0.69 3.46
C ILE A 54 17.35 -0.04 4.25
N CYS A 55 16.24 0.65 4.50
CA CYS A 55 14.94 0.06 4.81
C CYS A 55 14.20 -0.11 3.48
N THR A 56 13.83 -1.32 3.12
CA THR A 56 12.97 -1.62 1.97
C THR A 56 11.53 -1.69 2.47
N PRO A 57 10.65 -0.74 2.10
CA PRO A 57 9.28 -0.69 2.56
C PRO A 57 8.50 -1.96 2.24
N GLN A 58 7.64 -2.38 3.17
CA GLN A 58 6.75 -3.52 3.01
C GLN A 58 5.30 -3.11 3.23
N CYS A 59 4.50 -3.20 2.17
CA CYS A 59 3.06 -3.00 2.20
C CYS A 59 2.32 -4.34 2.17
N TRP A 60 1.06 -4.34 2.64
CA TRP A 60 0.17 -5.48 2.51
C TRP A 60 -0.19 -5.68 1.02
N LEU A 61 -0.47 -6.92 0.62
CA LEU A 61 -1.02 -7.29 -0.68
C LEU A 61 -2.12 -6.32 -1.16
N GLY A 62 -1.98 -5.83 -2.39
CA GLY A 62 -2.87 -4.83 -2.98
C GLY A 62 -2.52 -3.39 -2.62
N TYR A 63 -1.34 -3.16 -2.01
CA TYR A 63 -0.79 -1.84 -1.73
C TYR A 63 0.67 -1.74 -2.17
N THR A 64 1.03 -0.57 -2.68
CA THR A 64 2.38 -0.19 -3.10
C THR A 64 2.91 0.94 -2.23
N ALA A 65 4.19 0.87 -1.85
CA ALA A 65 4.84 1.91 -1.05
C ALA A 65 5.05 3.19 -1.88
N SER A 66 4.86 4.35 -1.25
CA SER A 66 5.15 5.67 -1.85
C SER A 66 6.65 5.88 -2.10
N GLU A 67 7.48 5.23 -1.29
CA GLU A 67 8.94 5.26 -1.38
C GLU A 67 9.45 3.86 -1.68
N VAL A 68 10.44 3.76 -2.57
CA VAL A 68 11.07 2.47 -2.90
C VAL A 68 12.06 2.04 -1.80
N SER A 69 12.63 3.01 -1.08
CA SER A 69 13.69 2.77 -0.11
C SER A 69 13.86 3.96 0.85
N LEU A 70 14.15 3.69 2.12
CA LEU A 70 14.56 4.71 3.08
C LEU A 70 16.02 4.45 3.50
N SER A 71 16.90 5.43 3.34
CA SER A 71 18.30 5.30 3.73
C SER A 71 18.46 5.48 5.23
N CYS A 72 19.09 4.52 5.92
CA CYS A 72 19.40 4.63 7.34
C CYS A 72 20.79 5.25 7.55
N SER A 73 20.84 6.38 8.25
CA SER A 73 22.10 7.00 8.66
C SER A 73 22.00 7.51 10.09
N HIS A 74 22.87 7.02 10.97
CA HIS A 74 23.00 7.52 12.35
C HIS A 74 21.64 7.66 13.07
N SER A 75 20.88 6.56 13.23
CA SER A 75 19.51 6.55 13.80
C SER A 75 18.40 7.22 13.00
N MET A 76 18.68 7.84 11.86
CA MET A 76 17.70 8.60 11.09
C MET A 76 17.45 7.92 9.74
N LEU A 77 16.19 7.70 9.41
CA LEU A 77 15.77 7.28 8.08
C LEU A 77 15.57 8.52 7.20
N SER A 78 15.98 8.43 5.93
CA SER A 78 15.71 9.43 4.92
C SER A 78 15.14 8.77 3.67
N PRO A 79 13.86 9.03 3.33
CA PRO A 79 12.87 9.79 4.10
C PRO A 79 12.55 9.13 5.46
N GLU A 80 11.95 9.87 6.40
CA GLU A 80 11.69 9.37 7.76
C GLU A 80 10.59 8.31 7.82
N THR A 81 9.66 8.34 6.86
CA THR A 81 8.50 7.45 6.74
C THR A 81 8.11 7.26 5.28
N PHE A 82 7.13 6.39 5.04
CA PHE A 82 6.48 6.17 3.76
C PHE A 82 4.97 5.92 3.96
N GLU A 83 4.22 5.87 2.87
CA GLU A 83 2.81 5.49 2.84
C GLU A 83 2.61 4.21 2.03
N CYS A 84 1.68 3.35 2.43
CA CYS A 84 1.19 2.26 1.58
C CYS A 84 -0.09 2.73 0.88
N ARG A 85 -0.01 2.92 -0.43
CA ARG A 85 -1.13 3.35 -1.28
C ARG A 85 -1.76 2.15 -1.95
N GLY A 86 -3.08 2.09 -1.96
CA GLY A 86 -3.77 0.97 -2.60
C GLY A 86 -3.45 0.93 -4.08
N ASP A 87 -3.26 -0.27 -4.61
CA ASP A 87 -2.98 -0.46 -6.03
C ASP A 87 -4.18 -0.04 -6.87
N PRO A 88 -3.95 0.53 -8.06
CA PRO A 88 -5.04 0.86 -8.96
C PRO A 88 -5.73 -0.41 -9.47
N CYS A 89 -7.01 -0.30 -9.79
CA CYS A 89 -7.79 -1.37 -10.41
C CYS A 89 -7.86 -1.15 -11.93
N SER A 90 -7.83 -2.24 -12.70
CA SER A 90 -8.13 -2.17 -14.13
C SER A 90 -9.64 -2.12 -14.35
N ALA A 91 -10.08 -1.29 -15.30
CA ALA A 91 -11.47 -1.29 -15.75
C ALA A 91 -11.86 -2.67 -16.29
N PRO A 92 -13.11 -3.11 -16.07
CA PRO A 92 -13.60 -4.36 -16.63
C PRO A 92 -13.44 -4.40 -18.16
N ALA A 93 -12.85 -5.49 -18.65
CA ALA A 93 -12.72 -5.74 -20.09
C ALA A 93 -13.82 -6.71 -20.56
N GLY A 94 -14.23 -6.57 -21.83
CA GLY A 94 -15.21 -7.47 -22.44
C GLY A 94 -16.64 -7.32 -21.92
N VAL A 95 -16.97 -6.20 -21.28
CA VAL A 95 -18.34 -5.87 -20.90
C VAL A 95 -19.16 -5.70 -22.17
N ARG A 96 -20.21 -6.52 -22.31
CA ARG A 96 -21.12 -6.43 -23.45
C ARG A 96 -21.84 -5.08 -23.43
N HIS A 97 -21.94 -4.45 -24.59
CA HIS A 97 -22.64 -3.16 -24.75
C HIS A 97 -22.01 -2.01 -23.93
N ALA A 98 -20.75 -2.15 -23.52
CA ALA A 98 -19.98 -1.03 -23.00
C ALA A 98 -19.70 -0.01 -24.11
N HIS A 99 -19.44 1.23 -23.71
CA HIS A 99 -19.06 2.30 -24.64
C HIS A 99 -17.81 1.88 -25.46
N PRO A 100 -17.70 2.25 -26.75
CA PRO A 100 -16.56 1.88 -27.59
C PRO A 100 -15.20 2.26 -27.00
N ASP A 101 -15.15 3.36 -26.24
CA ASP A 101 -13.94 3.87 -25.60
C ASP A 101 -13.60 3.20 -24.26
N GLY A 102 -14.48 2.35 -23.72
CA GLY A 102 -14.25 1.62 -22.47
C GLY A 102 -15.49 1.43 -21.60
N ALA A 103 -15.36 0.58 -20.56
CA ALA A 103 -16.43 0.31 -19.61
C ALA A 103 -16.56 1.36 -18.49
N CYS A 104 -15.53 2.19 -18.27
CA CYS A 104 -15.50 3.27 -17.29
C CYS A 104 -15.18 4.60 -17.99
N LEU A 105 -15.83 5.70 -17.60
CA LEU A 105 -15.57 7.04 -18.13
C LEU A 105 -14.20 7.59 -17.70
N GLU A 106 -13.69 7.15 -16.55
CA GLU A 106 -12.38 7.49 -16.00
C GLU A 106 -11.23 6.81 -16.76
N GLY A 107 -11.55 5.87 -17.66
CA GLY A 107 -10.60 5.13 -18.48
C GLY A 107 -10.29 3.75 -17.94
N TYR A 108 -9.15 3.20 -18.35
CA TYR A 108 -8.80 1.79 -18.09
C TYR A 108 -8.15 1.52 -16.73
N VAL A 109 -7.67 2.55 -16.04
CA VAL A 109 -6.97 2.42 -14.75
C VAL A 109 -7.64 3.37 -13.77
N ILE A 110 -8.16 2.80 -12.68
CA ILE A 110 -8.90 3.52 -11.64
C ILE A 110 -8.04 3.50 -10.39
N ASN A 111 -7.68 4.67 -9.86
CA ASN A 111 -6.85 4.68 -8.65
C ASN A 111 -7.64 4.07 -7.49
N SER A 112 -6.90 3.50 -6.54
CA SER A 112 -7.53 3.03 -5.32
C SER A 112 -8.30 4.17 -4.64
N SER A 113 -9.50 3.86 -4.12
CA SER A 113 -10.48 4.81 -3.57
C SER A 113 -11.19 5.75 -4.57
N GLU A 114 -10.95 5.61 -5.87
CA GLU A 114 -11.75 6.27 -6.91
C GLU A 114 -12.90 5.38 -7.40
N TRP A 115 -13.86 6.00 -8.08
CA TRP A 115 -15.04 5.33 -8.63
C TRP A 115 -14.87 5.15 -10.14
N CYS A 116 -15.35 4.02 -10.64
CA CYS A 116 -15.61 3.83 -12.07
C CYS A 116 -17.06 4.22 -12.34
N THR A 117 -17.27 5.32 -13.06
CA THR A 117 -18.56 5.67 -13.65
C THR A 117 -18.72 4.85 -14.91
N VAL A 118 -19.67 3.92 -14.87
CA VAL A 118 -19.94 3.00 -15.97
C VAL A 118 -20.36 3.72 -17.25
N ALA A 119 -19.80 3.28 -18.37
CA ALA A 119 -20.06 3.82 -19.70
C ALA A 119 -20.67 2.74 -20.60
N CYS A 120 -21.92 2.95 -21.03
CA CYS A 120 -22.62 2.05 -21.94
C CYS A 120 -22.69 2.63 -23.35
N GLU A 121 -22.81 1.77 -24.36
CA GLU A 121 -23.05 2.19 -25.74
C GLU A 121 -24.45 2.81 -25.88
N ALA A 122 -24.64 3.61 -26.93
CA ALA A 122 -25.92 4.29 -27.16
C ALA A 122 -27.09 3.29 -27.24
N GLY A 123 -28.13 3.51 -26.44
CA GLY A 123 -29.30 2.62 -26.33
C GLY A 123 -29.24 1.60 -25.19
N TYR A 124 -28.18 1.62 -24.39
CA TYR A 124 -27.99 0.74 -23.23
C TYR A 124 -27.74 1.57 -21.97
N GLU A 125 -28.22 1.08 -20.83
CA GLU A 125 -27.99 1.69 -19.52
C GLU A 125 -27.38 0.68 -18.56
N ALA A 126 -26.68 1.19 -17.54
CA ALA A 126 -26.15 0.37 -16.48
C ALA A 126 -27.27 -0.06 -15.54
N LEU A 127 -27.59 -1.36 -15.55
CA LEU A 127 -28.51 -1.90 -14.56
C LEU A 127 -27.72 -2.24 -13.29
N ASP A 128 -27.92 -1.43 -12.26
CA ASP A 128 -27.45 -1.75 -10.92
C ASP A 128 -28.50 -2.66 -10.24
N CYS A 129 -28.10 -3.78 -9.61
CA CYS A 129 -29.03 -4.65 -8.86
C CYS A 129 -29.62 -3.94 -7.60
N MET A 130 -29.38 -2.64 -7.41
CA MET A 130 -29.87 -1.76 -6.32
C MET A 130 -30.87 -0.69 -6.80
N HIS A 131 -31.34 -0.71 -8.05
CA HIS A 131 -32.45 0.14 -8.48
C HIS A 131 -33.80 -0.49 -8.04
N PRO A 132 -34.74 0.28 -7.47
CA PRO A 132 -36.02 -0.25 -6.95
C PRO A 132 -36.93 -0.90 -8.01
N ASP A 133 -36.63 -0.75 -9.31
CA ASP A 133 -37.48 -1.20 -10.42
C ASP A 133 -36.93 -2.41 -11.20
N VAL A 134 -35.86 -3.07 -10.75
CA VAL A 134 -35.31 -4.25 -11.45
C VAL A 134 -35.86 -5.56 -10.87
N CYS A 135 -36.58 -6.30 -11.72
CA CYS A 135 -37.20 -7.59 -11.41
C CYS A 135 -36.21 -8.61 -10.80
N LEU A 136 -36.51 -9.05 -9.57
CA LEU A 136 -35.79 -10.00 -8.71
C LEU A 136 -35.60 -11.42 -9.30
N ARG A 137 -34.95 -11.62 -10.45
CA ARG A 137 -34.59 -12.98 -10.91
C ARG A 137 -33.18 -13.07 -11.50
N ARG A 138 -32.21 -13.27 -10.58
CA ARG A 138 -30.80 -13.70 -10.72
C ARG A 138 -29.75 -12.59 -10.69
N CYS A 139 -29.28 -12.23 -9.49
CA CYS A 139 -27.90 -11.74 -9.31
C CYS A 139 -27.15 -12.73 -8.38
N PRO A 140 -26.41 -13.74 -8.89
CA PRO A 140 -25.63 -14.62 -8.03
C PRO A 140 -24.28 -14.03 -7.64
N GLN A 141 -23.79 -12.95 -8.29
CA GLN A 141 -22.52 -12.27 -7.97
C GLN A 141 -22.61 -10.78 -8.37
N ARG A 142 -21.85 -9.91 -7.68
CA ARG A 142 -21.82 -8.44 -7.85
C ARG A 142 -21.21 -8.03 -9.21
N HIS A 143 -21.94 -8.20 -10.30
CA HIS A 143 -21.54 -7.73 -11.63
C HIS A 143 -22.50 -6.62 -12.09
N VAL A 144 -21.93 -5.55 -12.65
CA VAL A 144 -22.66 -4.49 -13.36
C VAL A 144 -22.59 -4.82 -14.85
N GLU A 145 -23.73 -4.91 -15.52
CA GLU A 145 -23.81 -5.16 -16.97
C GLU A 145 -24.60 -4.04 -17.66
N CYS A 146 -24.19 -3.67 -18.87
CA CYS A 146 -24.95 -2.74 -19.72
C CYS A 146 -26.09 -3.51 -20.41
N GLY A 147 -27.34 -3.18 -20.06
CA GLY A 147 -28.54 -3.82 -20.59
C GLY A 147 -29.32 -2.91 -21.53
N LEU A 148 -30.06 -3.55 -22.45
CA LEU A 148 -30.84 -2.86 -23.48
C LEU A 148 -32.03 -2.13 -22.84
N LEU A 149 -32.26 -0.87 -23.22
CA LEU A 149 -33.44 -0.11 -22.81
C LEU A 149 -34.71 -0.65 -23.50
N HIS A 150 -35.27 -1.77 -23.06
CA HIS A 150 -36.62 -2.18 -23.46
C HIS A 150 -37.45 -2.74 -22.29
N PHE A 151 -38.38 -1.88 -21.85
CA PHE A 151 -39.71 -2.12 -21.27
C PHE A 151 -39.84 -3.15 -20.15
N CYS A 152 -39.90 -2.64 -18.91
CA CYS A 152 -40.99 -3.08 -18.03
C CYS A 152 -42.31 -2.77 -18.74
N ALA A 153 -43.00 -3.80 -19.20
CA ALA A 153 -44.42 -3.75 -19.55
C ALA A 153 -45.22 -4.29 -18.36
#